data_AF-A0A0A9CT24-F1
#
_entry.id   AF-A0A0A9CT24-F1
#
_cell.length_a   1.000
_cell.length_b   1.000
_cell.length_c   1.000
_cell.angle_alpha   90.00
_cell.angle_beta   90.00
_cell.angle_gamma   90.00
#
_symmetry.space_group_name_H-M   'P 1'
#
loop_
_entity.id
_entity.type
_entity.pdbx_description
1 polymer ?
#
loop_
_entity_poly.entity_id
_entity_poly.type
_entity_poly.pdbx_seq_one_letter_code
_entity_poly.pdbx_strand_id
1 'polypeptide(L)'
;MKYMHPSLVCRTLNTLLQMQRRQEWEVRHGSFLGIKYLVAILEEMLKDLLDYVLHACKAGLEDPDDDVRAVAAEALIPAAASLVRLNDQMLHSIVMLLWDILLDLDDLSPSTSSVMNLVAEIYSQPEMVPKMLSTTALGEGGDFDLNKATQIAEREDRLTSTENPYGLATLTPRLWPFMRHSITSVRHSAICTLERLLEVGNSRSSAGITSSKFWPTSILGDALQVVFQNLLLESNDEILQSSERAWKLLLQCPEKDLESAARVYFSNWVQLATTPYGSMLDSTKMFLPVALPRGSRSRAAAKIRSARLEHENERMISFGSTGESTSHEKHFDVPSSVSKVIVGADSDKSVTHTRVLMSMALGLFASKLPVGSWQVVLSPLANDLMSLSGVQRQVASMVIVSWFKDLRSRDPVSAGTLLAFLSSVKEWLLDLLTCSDPAYPTKDSVLPYTEIARTYTKMRNEAYSLLQSIDSCAAFKDYMSSLNLNVVVLNVDDAINFASKLLLPSESDLPS
;
A
#
# COMPACT_ATOMS: atom_id res chain seq x y z
N MET A 1 -9.50 6.35 39.75
CA MET A 1 -10.53 5.28 39.76
C MET A 1 -10.07 4.01 40.48
N LYS A 2 -8.82 3.53 40.33
CA LYS A 2 -8.31 2.29 40.95
C LYS A 2 -8.55 2.11 42.46
N TYR A 3 -8.62 3.20 43.23
CA TYR A 3 -8.83 3.19 44.68
C TYR A 3 -10.24 3.66 45.11
N MET A 4 -11.16 3.85 44.16
CA MET A 4 -12.50 4.33 44.45
C MET A 4 -13.41 3.17 44.87
N HIS A 5 -14.30 3.45 45.84
CA HIS A 5 -15.34 2.51 46.22
C HIS A 5 -16.31 2.25 45.04
N PRO A 6 -16.80 1.02 44.82
CA PRO A 6 -17.67 0.67 43.68
C PRO A 6 -18.89 1.60 43.48
N SER A 7 -19.52 2.05 44.56
CA SER A 7 -20.65 2.99 44.48
C SER A 7 -20.28 4.37 43.90
N LEU A 8 -19.05 4.84 44.13
CA LEU A 8 -18.54 6.08 43.55
C LEU A 8 -18.21 5.91 42.07
N VAL A 9 -17.77 4.72 41.65
CA VAL A 9 -17.59 4.38 40.23
C VAL A 9 -18.92 4.46 39.50
N CYS A 10 -19.98 3.82 40.02
CA CYS A 10 -21.31 3.88 39.41
C CYS A 10 -21.86 5.32 39.33
N ARG A 11 -21.65 6.13 40.38
CA ARG A 11 -22.02 7.55 40.37
C ARG A 11 -21.24 8.34 39.31
N THR A 12 -19.94 8.08 39.20
CA THR A 12 -19.09 8.72 38.19
C THR A 12 -19.55 8.36 36.78
N LEU A 13 -19.82 7.08 36.52
CA LEU A 13 -20.37 6.63 35.24
C LEU A 13 -21.70 7.32 34.94
N ASN A 14 -22.61 7.42 35.90
CA ASN A 14 -23.89 8.10 35.69
C ASN A 14 -23.70 9.59 35.30
N THR A 15 -22.76 10.30 35.95
CA THR A 15 -22.40 11.67 35.55
C THR A 15 -21.86 11.73 34.12
N LEU A 16 -20.96 10.80 33.75
CA LEU A 16 -20.42 10.71 32.39
C LEU A 16 -21.53 10.45 31.37
N LEU A 17 -22.47 9.54 31.64
CA LEU A 17 -23.61 9.27 30.76
C LEU A 17 -24.53 10.50 30.60
N GLN A 18 -24.70 11.32 31.64
CA GLN A 18 -25.45 12.57 31.53
C GLN A 18 -24.73 13.60 30.66
N MET A 19 -23.40 13.68 30.76
CA MET A 19 -22.58 14.59 29.94
C MET A 19 -22.70 14.29 28.44
N GLN A 20 -22.98 13.05 28.03
CA GLN A 20 -23.16 12.70 26.62
C GLN A 20 -24.39 13.34 25.96
N ARG A 21 -25.38 13.75 26.76
CA ARG A 21 -26.61 14.39 26.26
C ARG A 21 -26.45 15.89 25.99
N ARG A 22 -25.25 16.42 26.21
CA ARG A 22 -24.93 17.84 26.04
C ARG A 22 -24.67 18.17 24.57
N GLN A 23 -25.04 19.39 24.17
CA GLN A 23 -24.89 19.86 22.79
C GLN A 23 -23.43 20.19 22.46
N GLU A 24 -22.65 20.55 23.47
CA GLU A 24 -21.24 20.89 23.38
C GLU A 24 -20.40 19.61 23.16
N TRP A 25 -19.68 19.53 22.05
CA TRP A 25 -18.89 18.33 21.69
C TRP A 25 -17.74 18.11 22.68
N GLU A 26 -17.16 19.18 23.24
CA GLU A 26 -16.09 19.11 24.23
C GLU A 26 -16.53 18.37 25.50
N VAL A 27 -17.81 18.55 25.88
CA VAL A 27 -18.40 17.89 27.06
C VAL A 27 -18.66 16.41 26.76
N ARG A 28 -19.12 16.09 25.55
CA ARG A 28 -19.29 14.69 25.11
C ARG A 28 -17.95 13.98 24.99
N HIS A 29 -16.96 14.60 24.36
CA HIS A 29 -15.59 14.13 24.26
C HIS A 29 -14.99 13.88 25.65
N GLY A 30 -15.11 14.85 26.57
CA GLY A 30 -14.65 14.70 27.96
C GLY A 30 -15.34 13.55 28.70
N SER A 31 -16.62 13.28 28.39
CA SER A 31 -17.33 12.10 28.91
C SER A 31 -16.69 10.79 28.43
N PHE A 32 -16.47 10.65 27.12
CA PHE A 32 -15.86 9.44 26.57
C PHE A 32 -14.43 9.23 27.02
N LEU A 33 -13.67 10.32 27.25
CA LEU A 33 -12.35 10.23 27.85
C LEU A 33 -12.42 9.65 29.27
N GLY A 34 -13.41 10.07 30.06
CA GLY A 34 -13.70 9.48 31.37
C GLY A 34 -14.07 7.99 31.29
N ILE A 35 -14.91 7.61 30.32
CA ILE A 35 -15.30 6.21 30.09
C ILE A 35 -14.13 5.36 29.66
N LYS A 36 -13.26 5.85 28.76
CA LYS A 36 -12.04 5.16 28.32
C LYS A 36 -11.18 4.72 29.50
N TYR A 37 -10.91 5.63 30.44
CA TYR A 37 -10.15 5.29 31.64
C TYR A 37 -10.91 4.41 32.62
N LEU A 38 -12.24 4.54 32.70
CA LEU A 38 -13.07 3.68 33.52
C LEU A 38 -13.01 2.21 33.04
N VAL A 39 -13.15 2.00 31.73
CA VAL A 39 -13.07 0.68 31.08
C VAL A 39 -11.67 0.08 31.21
N ALA A 40 -10.61 0.87 31.03
CA ALA A 40 -9.23 0.38 31.09
C ALA A 40 -8.79 -0.07 32.50
N ILE A 41 -9.44 0.40 33.56
CA ILE A 41 -8.99 0.16 34.96
C ILE A 41 -9.83 -0.93 35.65
N LEU A 42 -11.02 -1.27 35.14
CA LEU A 42 -12.02 -2.04 35.90
C LEU A 42 -12.55 -3.27 35.15
N GLU A 43 -11.66 -4.21 34.78
CA GLU A 43 -12.05 -5.47 34.14
C GLU A 43 -13.08 -6.29 34.97
N GLU A 44 -12.96 -6.29 36.29
CA GLU A 44 -13.84 -7.07 37.18
C GLU A 44 -15.25 -6.49 37.30
N MET A 45 -15.36 -5.15 37.43
CA MET A 45 -16.65 -4.45 37.51
C MET A 45 -17.28 -4.19 36.14
N LEU A 46 -16.53 -4.42 35.05
CA LEU A 46 -17.03 -4.22 33.70
C LEU A 46 -18.30 -5.03 33.49
N LYS A 47 -18.39 -6.26 34.01
CA LYS A 47 -19.54 -7.16 33.80
C LYS A 47 -20.90 -6.53 34.10
N ASP A 48 -21.00 -5.73 35.16
CA ASP A 48 -22.27 -5.11 35.59
C ASP A 48 -22.55 -3.77 34.88
N LEU A 49 -21.50 -3.13 34.35
CA LEU A 49 -21.58 -1.81 33.73
C LEU A 49 -21.46 -1.85 32.20
N LEU A 50 -21.15 -3.02 31.63
CA LEU A 50 -20.78 -3.19 30.24
C LEU A 50 -21.91 -2.79 29.32
N ASP A 51 -23.15 -3.17 29.60
CA ASP A 51 -24.29 -2.78 28.78
C ASP A 51 -24.44 -1.25 28.69
N TYR A 52 -24.28 -0.54 29.81
CA TYR A 52 -24.34 0.93 29.82
C TYR A 52 -23.20 1.55 29.01
N VAL A 53 -21.98 1.03 29.18
CA VAL A 53 -20.79 1.49 28.46
C VAL A 53 -20.92 1.22 26.96
N LEU A 54 -21.40 0.03 26.55
CA LEU A 54 -21.51 -0.31 25.13
C LEU A 54 -22.59 0.51 24.43
N HIS A 55 -23.75 0.75 25.06
CA HIS A 55 -24.76 1.65 24.50
C HIS A 55 -24.22 3.07 24.38
N ALA A 56 -23.49 3.55 25.39
CA ALA A 56 -22.86 4.86 25.38
C ALA A 56 -21.82 4.98 24.25
N CYS A 57 -20.89 4.02 24.14
CA CYS A 57 -19.87 4.03 23.11
C CYS A 57 -20.45 3.85 21.71
N LYS A 58 -21.50 3.02 21.53
CA LYS A 58 -22.23 2.96 20.26
C LYS A 58 -22.78 4.33 19.88
N ALA A 59 -23.42 5.04 20.82
CA ALA A 59 -23.91 6.40 20.56
C ALA A 59 -22.76 7.38 20.27
N GLY A 60 -21.61 7.23 20.92
CA GLY A 60 -20.40 8.02 20.64
C GLY A 60 -19.79 7.76 19.27
N LEU A 61 -19.86 6.52 18.77
CA LEU A 61 -19.47 6.18 17.40
C LEU A 61 -20.44 6.77 16.36
N GLU A 62 -21.70 7.02 16.74
CA GLU A 62 -22.71 7.69 15.93
C GLU A 62 -22.67 9.24 16.07
N ASP A 63 -21.74 9.79 16.87
CA ASP A 63 -21.66 11.24 17.10
C ASP A 63 -21.28 11.98 15.81
N PRO A 64 -21.87 13.18 15.55
CA PRO A 64 -21.48 13.99 14.39
C PRO A 64 -20.03 14.48 14.46
N ASP A 65 -19.47 14.66 15.66
CA ASP A 65 -18.11 15.15 15.85
C ASP A 65 -17.08 14.02 15.79
N ASP A 66 -16.02 14.23 15.01
CA ASP A 66 -15.04 13.19 14.75
C ASP A 66 -14.13 12.89 15.95
N ASP A 67 -13.80 13.90 16.75
CA ASP A 67 -12.99 13.70 17.96
C ASP A 67 -13.77 12.90 19.00
N VAL A 68 -15.10 13.10 19.08
CA VAL A 68 -15.98 12.28 19.92
C VAL A 68 -15.98 10.82 19.45
N ARG A 69 -16.10 10.58 18.13
CA ARG A 69 -16.03 9.22 17.56
C ARG A 69 -14.69 8.55 17.84
N ALA A 70 -13.59 9.28 17.72
CA ALA A 70 -12.24 8.79 17.97
C ALA A 70 -12.10 8.24 19.40
N VAL A 71 -12.48 9.04 20.40
CA VAL A 71 -12.38 8.63 21.81
C VAL A 71 -13.39 7.54 22.18
N ALA A 72 -14.58 7.54 21.58
CA ALA A 72 -15.55 6.45 21.75
C ALA A 72 -15.00 5.11 21.22
N ALA A 73 -14.33 5.11 20.08
CA ALA A 73 -13.65 3.92 19.55
C ALA A 73 -12.53 3.45 20.49
N GLU A 74 -11.68 4.37 20.96
CA GLU A 74 -10.59 4.04 21.89
C GLU A 74 -11.09 3.51 23.24
N ALA A 75 -12.23 4.00 23.71
CA ALA A 75 -12.85 3.53 24.94
C ALA A 75 -13.31 2.06 24.85
N LEU A 76 -13.60 1.57 23.64
CA LEU A 76 -14.04 0.19 23.41
C LEU A 76 -12.89 -0.81 23.25
N ILE A 77 -11.66 -0.35 22.97
CA ILE A 77 -10.52 -1.26 22.71
C ILE A 77 -10.31 -2.25 23.88
N PRO A 78 -10.20 -1.83 25.15
CA PRO A 78 -10.01 -2.78 26.25
C PRO A 78 -11.25 -3.66 26.52
N ALA A 79 -12.41 -3.27 26.01
CA ALA A 79 -13.66 -4.02 26.14
C ALA A 79 -13.93 -4.97 24.97
N ALA A 80 -13.09 -5.01 23.93
CA ALA A 80 -13.34 -5.78 22.70
C ALA A 80 -13.60 -7.27 22.97
N ALA A 81 -12.79 -7.90 23.84
CA ALA A 81 -12.99 -9.30 24.24
C ALA A 81 -14.37 -9.54 24.87
N SER A 82 -14.85 -8.59 25.67
CA SER A 82 -16.16 -8.67 26.31
C SER A 82 -17.29 -8.37 25.34
N LEU A 83 -17.10 -7.42 24.41
CA LEU A 83 -18.04 -7.09 23.34
C LEU A 83 -18.31 -8.31 22.44
N VAL A 84 -17.28 -9.05 22.04
CA VAL A 84 -17.44 -10.23 21.16
C VAL A 84 -18.18 -11.39 21.86
N ARG A 85 -18.00 -11.51 23.18
CA ARG A 85 -18.67 -12.53 24.01
C ARG A 85 -20.13 -12.21 24.35
N LEU A 86 -20.58 -10.98 24.13
CA LEU A 86 -21.92 -10.50 24.43
C LEU A 86 -22.92 -10.75 23.27
N ASN A 87 -24.11 -10.15 23.39
CA ASN A 87 -25.20 -10.20 22.42
C ASN A 87 -24.73 -9.93 20.98
N ASP A 88 -25.04 -10.86 20.08
CA ASP A 88 -24.66 -10.80 18.66
C ASP A 88 -25.23 -9.58 17.94
N GLN A 89 -26.41 -9.10 18.34
CA GLN A 89 -27.03 -7.92 17.72
C GLN A 89 -26.24 -6.62 17.99
N MET A 90 -25.70 -6.47 19.21
CA MET A 90 -24.91 -5.30 19.58
C MET A 90 -23.54 -5.34 18.92
N LEU A 91 -22.91 -6.52 18.90
CA LEU A 91 -21.67 -6.76 18.16
C LEU A 91 -21.86 -6.41 16.68
N HIS A 92 -22.89 -6.95 16.02
CA HIS A 92 -23.19 -6.67 14.63
C HIS A 92 -23.34 -5.16 14.37
N SER A 93 -24.14 -4.48 15.20
CA SER A 93 -24.38 -3.05 15.07
C SER A 93 -23.09 -2.22 15.18
N ILE A 94 -22.22 -2.54 16.14
CA ILE A 94 -20.95 -1.82 16.33
C ILE A 94 -19.97 -2.13 15.21
N VAL A 95 -19.81 -3.40 14.82
CA VAL A 95 -18.86 -3.78 13.76
C VAL A 95 -19.27 -3.16 12.41
N MET A 96 -20.56 -3.21 12.05
CA MET A 96 -21.03 -2.57 10.81
C MET A 96 -20.83 -1.06 10.87
N LEU A 97 -21.14 -0.42 12.01
CA LEU A 97 -20.90 1.01 12.19
C LEU A 97 -19.43 1.39 12.01
N LEU A 98 -18.48 0.61 12.56
CA LEU A 98 -17.05 0.87 12.39
C LEU A 98 -16.61 0.78 10.92
N TRP A 99 -17.08 -0.25 10.21
CA TRP A 99 -16.78 -0.40 8.78
C TRP A 99 -17.46 0.66 7.92
N ASP A 100 -18.64 1.12 8.31
CA ASP A 100 -19.37 2.19 7.62
C ASP A 100 -18.73 3.55 7.86
N ILE A 101 -18.22 3.80 9.07
CA ILE A 101 -17.43 5.00 9.37
C ILE A 101 -16.28 5.09 8.36
N LEU A 102 -15.51 4.01 8.12
CA LEU A 102 -14.41 4.00 7.14
C LEU A 102 -14.82 4.35 5.70
N LEU A 103 -16.11 4.26 5.34
CA LEU A 103 -16.62 4.73 4.04
C LEU A 103 -16.82 6.25 3.98
N ASP A 104 -17.06 6.87 5.13
CA ASP A 104 -17.50 8.25 5.29
C ASP A 104 -16.42 9.19 5.85
N LEU A 105 -15.26 8.65 6.28
CA LEU A 105 -14.18 9.46 6.85
C LEU A 105 -13.46 10.30 5.80
N ASP A 106 -13.25 11.57 6.14
CA ASP A 106 -12.40 12.48 5.39
C ASP A 106 -10.92 12.13 5.58
N ASP A 107 -10.08 12.42 4.56
CA ASP A 107 -8.63 12.17 4.52
C ASP A 107 -7.81 12.88 5.64
N LEU A 108 -8.47 13.53 6.60
CA LEU A 108 -7.87 14.22 7.74
C LEU A 108 -8.54 13.90 9.08
N SER A 109 -9.45 12.91 9.11
CA SER A 109 -10.24 12.57 10.29
C SER A 109 -9.38 11.98 11.44
N PRO A 110 -9.34 12.62 12.62
CA PRO A 110 -8.76 12.04 13.84
C PRO A 110 -9.25 10.63 14.19
N SER A 111 -10.51 10.29 13.91
CA SER A 111 -11.09 8.98 14.29
C SER A 111 -10.61 7.81 13.43
N THR A 112 -10.05 8.06 12.25
CA THR A 112 -9.67 7.02 11.29
C THR A 112 -8.77 5.94 11.89
N SER A 113 -7.68 6.35 12.55
CA SER A 113 -6.75 5.41 13.18
C SER A 113 -7.41 4.65 14.33
N SER A 114 -8.20 5.33 15.16
CA SER A 114 -8.86 4.75 16.33
C SER A 114 -9.92 3.71 15.95
N VAL A 115 -10.68 3.97 14.88
CA VAL A 115 -11.66 3.02 14.31
C VAL A 115 -10.96 1.78 13.77
N MET A 116 -9.90 1.94 12.97
CA MET A 116 -9.12 0.81 12.44
C MET A 116 -8.50 -0.03 13.57
N ASN A 117 -7.93 0.61 14.58
CA ASN A 117 -7.35 -0.09 15.73
C ASN A 117 -8.41 -0.91 16.50
N LEU A 118 -9.62 -0.36 16.68
CA LEU A 118 -10.72 -1.10 17.31
C LEU A 118 -11.20 -2.27 16.43
N VAL A 119 -11.30 -2.09 15.11
CA VAL A 119 -11.61 -3.17 14.17
C VAL A 119 -10.58 -4.29 14.29
N ALA A 120 -9.29 -3.95 14.26
CA ALA A 120 -8.20 -4.91 14.44
C ALA A 120 -8.35 -5.69 15.76
N GLU A 121 -8.62 -4.99 16.87
CA GLU A 121 -8.78 -5.61 18.18
C GLU A 121 -10.03 -6.51 18.29
N ILE A 122 -11.17 -6.12 17.70
CA ILE A 122 -12.38 -6.95 17.69
C ILE A 122 -12.16 -8.24 16.91
N TYR A 123 -11.57 -8.16 15.72
CA TYR A 123 -11.29 -9.33 14.89
C TYR A 123 -10.18 -10.22 15.46
N SER A 124 -9.34 -9.67 16.35
CA SER A 124 -8.33 -10.42 17.10
C SER A 124 -8.90 -11.40 18.11
N GLN A 125 -10.16 -11.24 18.52
CA GLN A 125 -10.76 -12.04 19.58
C GLN A 125 -11.03 -13.47 19.09
N PRO A 126 -10.67 -14.52 19.85
CA PRO A 126 -10.87 -15.92 19.46
C PRO A 126 -12.30 -16.29 19.09
N GLU A 127 -13.29 -15.64 19.72
CA GLU A 127 -14.72 -15.84 19.52
C GLU A 127 -15.26 -15.13 18.27
N MET A 128 -14.52 -14.18 17.69
CA MET A 128 -14.89 -13.50 16.45
C MET A 128 -14.55 -14.36 15.22
N VAL A 129 -13.52 -15.21 15.34
CA VAL A 129 -13.01 -16.04 14.24
C VAL A 129 -14.10 -16.95 13.63
N PRO A 130 -14.91 -17.70 14.40
CA PRO A 130 -15.99 -18.50 13.83
C PRO A 130 -17.05 -17.64 13.13
N LYS A 131 -17.32 -16.43 13.64
CA LYS A 131 -18.30 -15.50 13.05
C LYS A 131 -17.82 -14.91 11.73
N MET A 132 -16.51 -14.76 11.56
CA MET A 132 -15.88 -14.31 10.31
C MET A 132 -15.80 -15.43 9.27
N LEU A 133 -15.54 -16.67 9.70
CA LEU A 133 -15.34 -17.84 8.84
C LEU A 133 -16.63 -18.63 8.55
N SER A 134 -17.74 -18.33 9.22
CA SER A 134 -19.02 -18.98 8.99
C SER A 134 -19.56 -18.63 7.60
N THR A 135 -19.12 -19.39 6.61
CA THR A 135 -19.81 -19.53 5.33
C THR A 135 -21.10 -20.30 5.61
N THR A 136 -22.24 -19.61 5.62
CA THR A 136 -23.52 -20.26 5.35
C THR A 136 -23.37 -20.97 4.01
N ALA A 137 -23.37 -22.30 4.04
CA ALA A 137 -23.06 -23.15 2.91
C ALA A 137 -24.11 -23.00 1.80
N LEU A 138 -23.85 -22.16 0.78
CA LEU A 138 -24.19 -22.41 -0.63
C LEU A 138 -23.72 -21.25 -1.52
N GLY A 139 -23.06 -21.56 -2.65
CA GLY A 139 -22.84 -20.62 -3.75
C GLY A 139 -21.38 -20.53 -4.21
N GLU A 140 -21.03 -21.27 -5.26
CA GLU A 140 -19.82 -21.06 -6.03
C GLU A 140 -19.83 -19.70 -6.75
N GLY A 141 -18.67 -19.04 -6.79
CA GLY A 141 -18.25 -18.20 -7.92
C GLY A 141 -19.02 -16.91 -8.17
N GLY A 142 -18.82 -15.90 -7.33
CA GLY A 142 -19.06 -14.50 -7.69
C GLY A 142 -17.82 -13.67 -7.35
N ASP A 143 -17.12 -13.18 -8.37
CA ASP A 143 -16.02 -12.23 -8.25
C ASP A 143 -16.58 -10.88 -7.78
N PHE A 144 -16.62 -10.64 -6.46
CA PHE A 144 -17.08 -9.37 -5.90
C PHE A 144 -15.96 -8.32 -6.00
N ASP A 145 -15.87 -7.68 -7.16
CA ASP A 145 -14.94 -6.60 -7.43
C ASP A 145 -15.63 -5.26 -7.12
N LEU A 146 -15.22 -4.61 -6.02
CA LEU A 146 -15.72 -3.29 -5.62
C LEU A 146 -15.52 -2.24 -6.72
N ASN A 147 -14.53 -2.45 -7.61
CA ASN A 147 -14.24 -1.56 -8.73
C ASN A 147 -15.20 -1.75 -9.91
N LYS A 148 -15.90 -2.89 -10.01
CA LYS A 148 -16.94 -3.16 -11.02
C LYS A 148 -18.35 -2.83 -10.53
N ALA A 149 -18.60 -2.91 -9.22
CA ALA A 149 -19.92 -2.71 -8.63
C ALA A 149 -20.47 -1.27 -8.78
N THR A 150 -19.59 -0.27 -8.91
CA THR A 150 -19.98 1.15 -9.06
C THR A 150 -20.57 1.49 -10.44
N GLN A 151 -20.44 0.63 -11.45
CA GLN A 151 -21.03 0.86 -12.78
C GLN A 151 -22.46 0.30 -12.93
N ILE A 152 -23.00 -0.43 -11.94
CA ILE A 152 -24.29 -1.17 -12.06
C ILE A 152 -25.31 -0.70 -11.00
N ALA A 153 -25.14 0.48 -10.41
CA ALA A 153 -26.03 0.99 -9.35
C ALA A 153 -27.43 1.46 -9.81
N GLU A 154 -27.90 1.07 -11.00
CA GLU A 154 -29.25 1.39 -11.50
C GLU A 154 -30.18 0.18 -11.72
N ARG A 155 -29.84 -1.01 -11.22
CA ARG A 155 -30.76 -2.16 -11.34
C ARG A 155 -30.88 -2.97 -10.05
N GLU A 156 -31.70 -2.47 -9.14
CA GLU A 156 -32.35 -3.31 -8.13
C GLU A 156 -33.24 -4.35 -8.81
N ASP A 157 -32.91 -5.65 -8.66
CA ASP A 157 -33.90 -6.65 -8.23
C ASP A 157 -33.20 -7.97 -7.81
N ARG A 158 -33.45 -8.36 -6.56
CA ARG A 158 -33.55 -9.75 -6.05
C ARG A 158 -32.43 -10.76 -6.40
N LEU A 159 -31.46 -10.86 -5.49
CA LEU A 159 -31.06 -12.15 -4.93
C LEU A 159 -30.49 -11.90 -3.53
N THR A 160 -31.25 -12.24 -2.48
CA THR A 160 -30.74 -12.26 -1.11
C THR A 160 -29.79 -13.45 -0.97
N SER A 161 -28.54 -13.29 -1.41
CA SER A 161 -27.43 -14.10 -0.89
C SER A 161 -27.28 -13.68 0.57
N THR A 162 -27.52 -14.60 1.49
CA THR A 162 -27.26 -14.40 2.92
C THR A 162 -25.74 -14.38 3.12
N GLU A 163 -25.11 -13.27 2.73
CA GLU A 163 -23.69 -13.02 2.92
C GLU A 163 -23.40 -12.88 4.41
N ASN A 164 -22.30 -13.50 4.85
CA ASN A 164 -21.83 -13.36 6.22
C ASN A 164 -21.57 -11.86 6.50
N PRO A 165 -22.29 -11.22 7.43
CA PRO A 165 -22.12 -9.80 7.70
C PRO A 165 -20.72 -9.45 8.18
N TYR A 166 -19.97 -10.41 8.72
CA TYR A 166 -18.61 -10.22 9.20
C TYR A 166 -17.54 -10.67 8.19
N GLY A 167 -17.93 -11.02 6.97
CA GLY A 167 -17.06 -11.57 5.94
C GLY A 167 -15.99 -10.57 5.47
N LEU A 168 -14.72 -10.98 5.55
CA LEU A 168 -13.58 -10.14 5.16
C LEU A 168 -13.55 -9.78 3.68
N ALA A 169 -14.13 -10.61 2.81
CA ALA A 169 -14.16 -10.37 1.36
C ALA A 169 -14.84 -9.04 1.01
N THR A 170 -15.91 -8.68 1.74
CA THR A 170 -16.70 -7.47 1.48
C THR A 170 -16.20 -6.26 2.29
N LEU A 171 -15.64 -6.51 3.47
CA LEU A 171 -15.29 -5.44 4.42
C LEU A 171 -13.86 -4.94 4.27
N THR A 172 -12.88 -5.85 4.11
CA THR A 172 -11.46 -5.48 4.04
C THR A 172 -11.13 -4.50 2.92
N PRO A 173 -11.78 -4.55 1.72
CA PRO A 173 -11.50 -3.57 0.68
C PRO A 173 -11.70 -2.11 1.07
N ARG A 174 -12.47 -1.83 2.13
CA ARG A 174 -12.63 -0.50 2.71
C ARG A 174 -11.32 0.05 3.31
N LEU A 175 -10.33 -0.80 3.59
CA LEU A 175 -9.01 -0.39 4.09
C LEU A 175 -8.06 0.13 3.00
N TRP A 176 -8.27 -0.26 1.74
CA TRP A 176 -7.32 0.00 0.65
C TRP A 176 -6.97 1.49 0.46
N PRO A 177 -7.92 2.44 0.51
CA PRO A 177 -7.60 3.87 0.37
C PRO A 177 -6.66 4.40 1.47
N PHE A 178 -6.73 3.82 2.68
CA PHE A 178 -5.93 4.27 3.83
C PHE A 178 -4.48 3.81 3.79
N MET A 179 -4.14 2.85 2.92
CA MET A 179 -2.79 2.29 2.82
C MET A 179 -1.75 3.31 2.34
N ARG A 180 -2.17 4.28 1.53
CA ARG A 180 -1.32 5.37 1.01
C ARG A 180 -1.79 6.75 1.46
N HIS A 181 -2.45 6.81 2.61
CA HIS A 181 -2.95 8.03 3.21
C HIS A 181 -1.83 9.05 3.52
N SER A 182 -2.15 10.35 3.52
CA SER A 182 -1.19 11.43 3.79
C SER A 182 -0.61 11.36 5.22
N ILE A 183 -1.46 11.05 6.20
CA ILE A 183 -1.09 10.92 7.62
C ILE A 183 -0.46 9.54 7.89
N THR A 184 0.76 9.54 8.44
CA THR A 184 1.53 8.31 8.76
C THR A 184 0.83 7.39 9.76
N SER A 185 0.19 7.94 10.81
CA SER A 185 -0.55 7.12 11.79
C SER A 185 -1.74 6.38 11.18
N VAL A 186 -2.38 6.96 10.16
CA VAL A 186 -3.48 6.33 9.42
C VAL A 186 -2.94 5.17 8.57
N ARG A 187 -1.84 5.38 7.83
CA ARG A 187 -1.18 4.31 7.08
C ARG A 187 -0.73 3.16 8.00
N HIS A 188 -0.18 3.49 9.15
CA HIS A 188 0.24 2.52 10.17
C HIS A 188 -0.96 1.70 10.68
N SER A 189 -2.03 2.36 11.12
CA SER A 189 -3.25 1.66 11.54
C SER A 189 -3.85 0.78 10.44
N ALA A 190 -3.83 1.22 9.18
CA ALA A 190 -4.34 0.44 8.06
C ALA A 190 -3.56 -0.85 7.83
N ILE A 191 -2.22 -0.78 7.78
CA ILE A 191 -1.40 -1.98 7.58
C ILE A 191 -1.44 -2.91 8.79
N CYS A 192 -1.43 -2.37 10.01
CA CYS A 192 -1.54 -3.19 11.22
C CYS A 192 -2.90 -3.89 11.31
N THR A 193 -3.98 -3.23 10.87
CA THR A 193 -5.30 -3.86 10.79
C THR A 193 -5.28 -5.02 9.81
N LEU A 194 -4.78 -4.82 8.59
CA LEU A 194 -4.65 -5.89 7.59
C LEU A 194 -3.79 -7.04 8.12
N GLU A 195 -2.62 -6.73 8.67
CA GLU A 195 -1.71 -7.72 9.25
C GLU A 195 -2.42 -8.54 10.31
N ARG A 196 -3.17 -7.91 11.22
CA ARG A 196 -3.86 -8.61 12.29
C ARG A 196 -4.97 -9.51 11.78
N LEU A 197 -5.74 -9.05 10.80
CA LEU A 197 -6.76 -9.87 10.13
C LEU A 197 -6.13 -11.12 9.47
N LEU A 198 -4.96 -10.97 8.86
CA LEU A 198 -4.20 -12.07 8.26
C LEU A 198 -3.64 -13.05 9.30
N GLU A 199 -3.08 -12.55 10.40
CA GLU A 199 -2.57 -13.39 11.51
C GLU A 199 -3.68 -14.28 12.10
N VAL A 200 -4.85 -13.69 12.32
CA VAL A 200 -6.02 -14.40 12.85
C VAL A 200 -6.50 -15.47 11.88
N GLY A 201 -6.53 -15.16 10.58
CA GLY A 201 -6.86 -16.14 9.53
C GLY A 201 -5.87 -17.30 9.48
N ASN A 202 -4.58 -17.04 9.66
CA ASN A 202 -3.53 -18.05 9.55
C ASN A 202 -3.37 -18.93 10.80
N SER A 203 -3.56 -18.39 12.00
CA SER A 203 -3.20 -19.06 13.27
C SER A 203 -3.98 -20.35 13.57
N ARG A 204 -5.20 -20.53 13.03
CA ARG A 204 -6.03 -21.74 13.31
C ARG A 204 -5.97 -22.80 12.22
N SER A 205 -5.33 -22.51 11.07
CA SER A 205 -5.09 -23.51 10.02
C SER A 205 -4.06 -24.57 10.43
N SER A 206 -3.19 -24.28 11.40
CA SER A 206 -2.26 -25.25 12.01
C SER A 206 -2.92 -26.19 13.04
N ALA A 207 -4.15 -25.92 13.49
CA ALA A 207 -4.82 -26.68 14.57
C ALA A 207 -5.67 -27.87 14.07
N GLY A 208 -5.57 -28.24 12.79
CA GLY A 208 -6.06 -29.54 12.28
C GLY A 208 -7.58 -29.73 12.17
N ILE A 209 -8.39 -28.70 12.44
CA ILE A 209 -9.85 -28.78 12.36
C ILE A 209 -10.32 -27.90 11.21
N THR A 210 -10.63 -28.54 10.08
CA THR A 210 -11.14 -27.99 8.81
C THR A 210 -10.11 -27.27 7.93
N SER A 211 -9.96 -27.79 6.69
CA SER A 211 -9.28 -27.15 5.55
C SER A 211 -10.12 -25.98 5.02
N SER A 212 -10.53 -25.07 5.89
CA SER A 212 -11.43 -23.98 5.57
C SER A 212 -10.63 -22.73 5.25
N LYS A 213 -10.26 -22.64 3.97
CA LYS A 213 -9.99 -21.44 3.16
C LYS A 213 -9.22 -20.32 3.88
N PHE A 214 -7.93 -20.27 3.55
CA PHE A 214 -7.06 -19.11 3.61
C PHE A 214 -7.78 -17.82 3.14
N TRP A 215 -7.19 -16.67 3.50
CA TRP A 215 -7.61 -15.32 3.10
C TRP A 215 -8.49 -15.27 1.83
N PRO A 216 -9.62 -14.53 1.81
CA PRO A 216 -10.61 -14.68 0.74
C PRO A 216 -9.99 -14.47 -0.64
N THR A 217 -10.12 -15.48 -1.49
CA THR A 217 -9.43 -15.53 -2.80
C THR A 217 -9.83 -14.37 -3.71
N SER A 218 -11.06 -13.86 -3.58
CA SER A 218 -11.56 -12.69 -4.33
C SER A 218 -10.79 -11.41 -4.07
N ILE A 219 -10.21 -11.24 -2.87
CA ILE A 219 -9.47 -10.03 -2.48
C ILE A 219 -7.97 -10.29 -2.29
N LEU A 220 -7.48 -11.51 -2.57
CA LEU A 220 -6.07 -11.85 -2.43
C LEU A 220 -5.20 -11.03 -3.39
N GLY A 221 -5.65 -10.88 -4.65
CA GLY A 221 -4.93 -10.09 -5.65
C GLY A 221 -4.75 -8.63 -5.24
N ASP A 222 -5.82 -8.01 -4.75
CA ASP A 222 -5.81 -6.63 -4.23
C ASP A 222 -4.85 -6.50 -3.04
N ALA A 223 -4.96 -7.40 -2.06
CA ALA A 223 -4.12 -7.39 -0.87
C ALA A 223 -2.62 -7.53 -1.22
N LEU A 224 -2.28 -8.44 -2.14
CA LEU A 224 -0.90 -8.59 -2.63
C LEU A 224 -0.40 -7.31 -3.30
N GLN A 225 -1.19 -6.70 -4.19
CA GLN A 225 -0.78 -5.46 -4.87
C GLN A 225 -0.61 -4.29 -3.88
N VAL A 226 -1.54 -4.12 -2.95
CA VAL A 226 -1.50 -3.08 -1.91
C VAL A 226 -0.26 -3.22 -1.03
N VAL A 227 0.03 -4.43 -0.53
CA VAL A 227 1.20 -4.67 0.32
C VAL A 227 2.49 -4.50 -0.47
N PHE A 228 2.55 -4.98 -1.72
CA PHE A 228 3.71 -4.77 -2.59
C PHE A 228 3.97 -3.28 -2.86
N GLN A 229 2.91 -2.50 -3.09
CA GLN A 229 3.01 -1.05 -3.26
C GLN A 229 3.50 -0.34 -1.99
N ASN A 230 3.12 -0.80 -0.80
CA ASN A 230 3.66 -0.26 0.44
C ASN A 230 5.16 -0.51 0.55
N LEU A 231 5.63 -1.73 0.27
CA LEU A 231 7.07 -2.02 0.22
C LEU A 231 7.79 -1.09 -0.79
N LEU A 232 7.16 -0.83 -1.94
CA LEU A 232 7.72 0.01 -2.99
C LEU A 232 7.73 1.51 -2.64
N LEU A 233 6.75 2.02 -1.90
CA LEU A 233 6.50 3.47 -1.75
C LEU A 233 6.57 4.01 -0.31
N GLU A 234 6.63 3.17 0.71
CA GLU A 234 6.67 3.63 2.10
C GLU A 234 8.08 4.06 2.54
N SER A 235 8.17 5.11 3.36
CA SER A 235 9.42 5.61 3.96
C SER A 235 9.52 5.33 5.45
N ASN A 236 8.41 5.09 6.15
CA ASN A 236 8.41 4.74 7.56
C ASN A 236 8.76 3.26 7.81
N ASP A 237 9.78 3.01 8.63
CA ASP A 237 10.28 1.66 8.91
C ASP A 237 9.28 0.75 9.64
N GLU A 238 8.45 1.27 10.55
CA GLU A 238 7.46 0.48 11.29
C GLU A 238 6.35 -0.04 10.35
N ILE A 239 5.94 0.82 9.41
CA ILE A 239 4.97 0.47 8.36
C ILE A 239 5.58 -0.53 7.37
N LEU A 240 6.86 -0.35 7.00
CA LEU A 240 7.58 -1.30 6.15
C LEU A 240 7.68 -2.69 6.80
N GLN A 241 8.08 -2.76 8.07
CA GLN A 241 8.15 -4.02 8.82
C GLN A 241 6.80 -4.72 8.89
N SER A 242 5.72 -3.97 9.15
CA SER A 242 4.35 -4.51 9.17
C SER A 242 3.91 -4.98 7.78
N SER A 243 4.30 -4.26 6.72
CA SER A 243 4.06 -4.66 5.33
C SER A 243 4.80 -5.95 4.96
N GLU A 244 6.04 -6.14 5.42
CA GLU A 244 6.79 -7.38 5.22
C GLU A 244 6.14 -8.57 5.93
N ARG A 245 5.62 -8.37 7.15
CA ARG A 245 4.90 -9.41 7.90
C ARG A 245 3.59 -9.77 7.20
N ALA A 246 2.81 -8.77 6.79
CA ALA A 246 1.60 -8.95 6.00
C ALA A 246 1.88 -9.70 4.68
N TRP A 247 2.97 -9.36 3.98
CA TRP A 247 3.40 -10.08 2.77
C TRP A 247 3.63 -11.57 3.06
N LYS A 248 4.42 -11.90 4.08
CA LYS A 248 4.70 -13.29 4.47
C LYS A 248 3.44 -14.07 4.86
N LEU A 249 2.47 -13.40 5.47
CA LEU A 249 1.17 -13.99 5.84
C LEU A 249 0.30 -14.26 4.60
N LEU A 250 0.25 -13.34 3.65
CA LEU A 250 -0.48 -13.51 2.38
C LEU A 250 0.10 -14.67 1.54
N LEU A 251 1.41 -14.88 1.61
CA LEU A 251 2.09 -15.99 0.93
C LEU A 251 1.80 -17.38 1.52
N GLN A 252 1.05 -17.48 2.62
CA GLN A 252 0.59 -18.78 3.15
C GLN A 252 -0.65 -19.32 2.41
N CYS A 253 -1.24 -18.55 1.48
CA CYS A 253 -2.40 -18.98 0.70
C CYS A 253 -2.10 -20.19 -0.22
N PRO A 254 -3.14 -20.89 -0.72
CA PRO A 254 -2.96 -22.03 -1.62
C PRO A 254 -2.16 -21.67 -2.87
N GLU A 255 -1.30 -22.60 -3.29
CA GLU A 255 -0.41 -22.42 -4.44
C GLU A 255 -1.14 -22.02 -5.73
N LYS A 256 -2.37 -22.51 -5.92
CA LYS A 256 -3.22 -22.18 -7.09
C LYS A 256 -3.61 -20.70 -7.14
N ASP A 257 -3.89 -20.10 -5.99
CA ASP A 257 -4.31 -18.70 -5.91
C ASP A 257 -3.09 -17.78 -6.13
N LEU A 258 -1.94 -18.17 -5.57
CA LEU A 258 -0.65 -17.49 -5.83
C LEU A 258 -0.25 -17.59 -7.29
N GLU A 259 -0.47 -18.73 -7.94
CA GLU A 259 -0.21 -18.90 -9.37
C GLU A 259 -1.09 -17.98 -10.22
N SER A 260 -2.38 -17.87 -9.90
CA SER A 260 -3.29 -16.93 -10.58
C SER A 260 -2.79 -15.49 -10.44
N ALA A 261 -2.43 -15.08 -9.22
CA ALA A 261 -1.85 -13.77 -8.97
C ALA A 261 -0.53 -13.54 -9.73
N ALA A 262 0.34 -14.55 -9.80
CA ALA A 262 1.62 -14.46 -10.51
C ALA A 262 1.41 -14.15 -12.00
N ARG A 263 0.44 -14.82 -12.64
CA ARG A 263 0.14 -14.63 -14.07
C ARG A 263 -0.32 -13.22 -14.39
N VAL A 264 -1.00 -12.55 -13.45
CA VAL A 264 -1.57 -11.22 -13.66
C VAL A 264 -0.58 -10.12 -13.24
N TYR A 265 0.08 -10.26 -12.09
CA TYR A 265 0.76 -9.13 -11.45
C TYR A 265 2.29 -9.21 -11.46
N PHE A 266 2.88 -10.40 -11.59
CA PHE A 266 4.33 -10.56 -11.38
C PHE A 266 5.18 -9.72 -12.33
N SER A 267 4.81 -9.66 -13.62
CA SER A 267 5.52 -8.84 -14.60
C SER A 267 5.43 -7.34 -14.28
N ASN A 268 4.25 -6.87 -13.82
CA ASN A 268 4.05 -5.48 -13.42
C ASN A 268 4.92 -5.14 -12.20
N TRP A 269 4.96 -6.02 -11.21
CA TRP A 269 5.79 -5.86 -10.02
C TRP A 269 7.29 -5.78 -10.32
N VAL A 270 7.77 -6.65 -11.22
CA VAL A 270 9.17 -6.59 -11.70
C VAL A 270 9.45 -5.25 -12.37
N GLN A 271 8.59 -4.82 -13.31
CA GLN A 271 8.77 -3.54 -14.02
C GLN A 271 8.74 -2.32 -13.09
N LEU A 272 7.91 -2.34 -12.04
CA LEU A 272 7.91 -1.32 -11.00
C LEU A 272 9.23 -1.33 -10.20
N ALA A 273 9.71 -2.51 -9.79
CA ALA A 273 10.95 -2.65 -9.04
C ALA A 273 12.19 -2.25 -9.87
N THR A 274 12.14 -2.42 -11.19
CA THR A 274 13.24 -2.10 -12.12
C THR A 274 13.19 -0.67 -12.67
N THR A 275 12.30 0.18 -12.15
CA THR A 275 12.22 1.58 -12.59
C THR A 275 13.53 2.34 -12.27
N PRO A 276 14.15 3.00 -13.27
CA PRO A 276 15.40 3.73 -13.07
C PRO A 276 15.27 4.94 -12.13
N TYR A 277 16.38 5.31 -11.49
CA TYR A 277 16.44 6.51 -10.67
C TYR A 277 16.11 7.75 -11.52
N GLY A 278 15.34 8.70 -10.97
CA GLY A 278 14.91 9.92 -11.67
C GLY A 278 13.84 9.69 -12.73
N SER A 279 13.40 8.45 -12.97
CA SER A 279 12.30 8.14 -13.88
C SER A 279 10.96 8.11 -13.15
N MET A 280 9.90 8.38 -13.91
CA MET A 280 8.53 8.28 -13.40
C MET A 280 8.14 6.82 -13.25
N LEU A 281 7.52 6.50 -12.12
CA LEU A 281 6.94 5.21 -11.86
C LEU A 281 5.64 5.05 -12.66
N ASP A 282 5.45 3.89 -13.28
CA ASP A 282 4.32 3.65 -14.17
C ASP A 282 3.03 3.38 -13.38
N SER A 283 2.17 4.39 -13.28
CA SER A 283 0.93 4.30 -12.53
C SER A 283 -0.08 3.31 -13.13
N THR A 284 0.02 2.94 -14.41
CA THR A 284 -0.91 1.96 -15.00
C THR A 284 -0.67 0.54 -14.50
N LYS A 285 0.47 0.30 -13.85
CA LYS A 285 0.86 -0.97 -13.24
C LYS A 285 0.60 -1.03 -11.74
N MET A 286 0.08 0.06 -11.18
CA MET A 286 -0.33 0.13 -9.79
C MET A 286 -1.81 -0.20 -9.65
N PHE A 287 -2.12 -0.86 -8.56
CA PHE A 287 -3.45 -0.92 -8.00
C PHE A 287 -3.87 0.47 -7.50
N LEU A 288 -4.96 0.97 -8.07
CA LEU A 288 -5.65 2.16 -7.62
C LEU A 288 -6.95 1.70 -6.95
N PRO A 289 -7.05 1.78 -5.62
CA PRO A 289 -8.31 1.50 -4.93
C PRO A 289 -9.39 2.45 -5.47
N VAL A 290 -10.59 1.93 -5.80
CA VAL A 290 -11.71 2.81 -6.10
C VAL A 290 -11.98 3.72 -4.91
N ALA A 291 -12.02 5.01 -5.19
CA ALA A 291 -12.41 6.02 -4.20
C ALA A 291 -13.77 5.61 -3.64
N LEU A 292 -13.84 5.45 -2.31
CA LEU A 292 -15.08 5.05 -1.66
C LEU A 292 -16.18 6.05 -2.03
N PRO A 293 -17.41 5.60 -2.33
CA PRO A 293 -18.49 6.51 -2.68
C PRO A 293 -18.71 7.51 -1.54
N ARG A 294 -18.29 8.76 -1.74
CA ARG A 294 -18.53 9.89 -0.82
C ARG A 294 -20.02 10.22 -0.61
N GLY A 295 -20.92 9.39 -1.17
CA GLY A 295 -22.38 9.58 -1.25
C GLY A 295 -23.14 9.27 0.04
N SER A 296 -22.52 8.66 1.06
CA SER A 296 -23.19 8.39 2.33
C SER A 296 -23.31 9.63 3.24
N ARG A 297 -22.57 10.72 2.95
CA ARG A 297 -22.85 12.06 3.52
C ARG A 297 -24.32 12.45 3.41
N SER A 298 -25.05 12.00 2.38
CA SER A 298 -26.49 12.26 2.22
C SER A 298 -27.36 11.39 3.15
N ARG A 299 -27.04 10.11 3.34
CA ARG A 299 -27.84 9.18 4.17
C ARG A 299 -27.54 9.33 5.66
N ALA A 300 -26.28 9.48 6.05
CA ALA A 300 -25.90 9.80 7.42
C ALA A 300 -26.44 11.19 7.82
N ALA A 301 -26.29 12.23 6.97
CA ALA A 301 -26.90 13.54 7.24
C ALA A 301 -28.43 13.53 7.17
N ALA A 302 -29.06 12.65 6.40
CA ALA A 302 -30.52 12.47 6.41
C ALA A 302 -30.97 11.79 7.71
N LYS A 303 -30.27 10.75 8.18
CA LYS A 303 -30.53 10.05 9.44
C LYS A 303 -30.32 10.98 10.65
N ILE A 304 -29.29 11.83 10.60
CA ILE A 304 -28.99 12.89 11.57
C ILE A 304 -30.06 14.01 11.53
N ARG A 305 -30.56 14.38 10.34
CA ARG A 305 -31.67 15.35 10.22
C ARG A 305 -32.99 14.82 10.76
N SER A 306 -33.31 13.53 10.55
CA SER A 306 -34.48 12.90 11.16
C SER A 306 -34.35 12.78 12.69
N ALA A 307 -33.16 12.48 13.23
CA ALA A 307 -32.92 12.46 14.68
C ALA A 307 -32.98 13.87 15.32
N ARG A 308 -32.66 14.93 14.57
CA ARG A 308 -32.86 16.33 14.99
C ARG A 308 -34.33 16.72 14.99
N LEU A 309 -35.11 16.30 13.99
CA LEU A 309 -36.54 16.63 13.88
C LEU A 309 -37.39 16.01 14.99
N GLU A 310 -37.02 14.85 15.51
CA GLU A 310 -37.73 14.24 16.65
C GLU A 310 -37.54 15.03 17.96
N HIS A 311 -36.45 15.78 18.09
CA HIS A 311 -36.16 16.62 19.26
C HIS A 311 -36.67 18.07 19.14
N GLU A 312 -37.01 18.54 17.94
CA GLU A 312 -37.50 19.91 17.69
C GLU A 312 -39.02 20.06 17.80
N ASN A 313 -39.79 18.96 17.81
CA ASN A 313 -41.26 19.00 17.89
C ASN A 313 -41.84 19.50 19.24
N GLU A 314 -41.01 19.82 20.23
CA GLU A 314 -41.44 20.46 21.49
C GLU A 314 -41.23 21.98 21.55
N ARG A 315 -40.71 22.63 20.50
CA ARG A 315 -40.51 24.10 20.52
C ARG A 315 -40.93 24.77 19.22
N MET A 316 -42.21 25.11 19.13
CA MET A 316 -42.71 26.07 18.16
C MET A 316 -43.23 27.32 18.90
N ILE A 317 -42.42 28.38 18.92
CA ILE A 317 -42.90 29.78 18.89
C ILE A 317 -41.98 30.56 17.94
N SER A 318 -42.59 31.20 16.95
CA SER A 318 -41.96 31.94 15.86
C SER A 318 -41.29 33.24 16.30
N PHE A 319 -40.20 33.60 15.62
CA PHE A 319 -40.02 34.98 15.15
C PHE A 319 -39.15 34.97 13.88
N GLY A 320 -39.62 35.60 12.81
CA GLY A 320 -38.91 35.67 11.53
C GLY A 320 -37.85 36.75 11.51
N SER A 321 -36.78 36.53 10.76
CA SER A 321 -36.04 37.58 10.06
C SER A 321 -35.29 37.00 8.86
N THR A 322 -35.29 37.80 7.81
CA THR A 322 -34.97 37.56 6.40
C THR A 322 -33.46 37.68 6.09
N GLY A 323 -32.99 36.90 5.11
CA GLY A 323 -31.77 37.14 4.31
C GLY A 323 -30.45 36.69 4.95
N GLU A 324 -29.49 36.03 4.30
CA GLU A 324 -29.25 35.73 2.90
C GLU A 324 -28.47 34.41 2.81
N SER A 325 -28.83 33.58 1.84
CA SER A 325 -28.14 32.34 1.46
C SER A 325 -27.00 32.65 0.49
N THR A 326 -25.75 32.48 0.91
CA THR A 326 -24.63 32.31 -0.03
C THR A 326 -24.28 30.83 -0.12
N SER A 327 -24.86 30.17 -1.11
CA SER A 327 -24.45 28.87 -1.62
C SER A 327 -23.08 29.00 -2.29
N HIS A 328 -22.01 28.66 -1.57
CA HIS A 328 -20.74 28.32 -2.20
C HIS A 328 -20.73 26.81 -2.48
N GLU A 329 -21.32 26.43 -3.62
CA GLU A 329 -20.94 25.20 -4.32
C GLU A 329 -19.46 25.34 -4.74
N LYS A 330 -18.55 24.92 -3.86
CA LYS A 330 -17.21 24.56 -4.31
C LYS A 330 -17.31 23.20 -4.97
N HIS A 331 -17.41 23.23 -6.29
CA HIS A 331 -17.10 22.10 -7.17
C HIS A 331 -15.64 21.69 -6.85
N PHE A 332 -15.47 20.73 -5.95
CA PHE A 332 -14.17 20.14 -5.67
C PHE A 332 -13.94 19.07 -6.72
N ASP A 333 -13.15 19.43 -7.74
CA ASP A 333 -12.62 18.47 -8.70
C ASP A 333 -11.95 17.31 -7.97
N VAL A 334 -12.34 16.11 -8.37
CA VAL A 334 -11.76 14.84 -7.92
C VAL A 334 -10.26 14.88 -8.20
N PRO A 335 -9.36 14.74 -7.21
CA PRO A 335 -7.95 14.57 -7.50
C PRO A 335 -7.75 13.11 -7.96
N SER A 336 -8.05 12.84 -9.23
CA SER A 336 -7.74 11.57 -9.90
C SER A 336 -6.27 11.50 -10.34
N SER A 337 -5.39 12.34 -9.81
CA SER A 337 -3.96 12.26 -10.12
C SER A 337 -3.29 11.40 -9.06
N VAL A 338 -2.95 10.16 -9.41
CA VAL A 338 -1.78 9.51 -8.79
C VAL A 338 -0.65 10.52 -8.92
N SER A 339 -0.21 11.09 -7.80
CA SER A 339 0.91 12.02 -7.75
C SER A 339 2.03 11.43 -8.60
N LYS A 340 2.61 12.21 -9.52
CA LYS A 340 3.71 11.73 -10.38
C LYS A 340 4.88 11.31 -9.49
N VAL A 341 4.97 10.02 -9.15
CA VAL A 341 6.02 9.50 -8.29
C VAL A 341 7.28 9.34 -9.14
N ILE A 342 8.32 10.08 -8.80
CA ILE A 342 9.64 9.97 -9.41
C ILE A 342 10.52 9.15 -8.46
N VAL A 343 11.13 8.09 -8.98
CA VAL A 343 11.99 7.20 -8.18
C VAL A 343 13.22 7.98 -7.70
N GLY A 344 13.41 8.04 -6.39
CA GLY A 344 14.55 8.71 -5.76
C GLY A 344 14.43 10.23 -5.64
N ALA A 345 13.23 10.78 -5.88
CA ALA A 345 12.93 12.18 -5.54
C ALA A 345 12.71 12.41 -4.04
N ASP A 346 12.32 11.36 -3.30
CA ASP A 346 12.20 11.36 -1.86
C ASP A 346 13.58 11.17 -1.21
N SER A 347 14.03 12.13 -0.40
CA SER A 347 15.31 12.09 0.30
C SER A 347 15.35 11.06 1.42
N ASP A 348 14.19 10.75 2.01
CA ASP A 348 14.09 9.90 3.18
C ASP A 348 14.13 8.41 2.79
N LYS A 349 13.87 8.11 1.51
CA LYS A 349 13.80 6.75 0.98
C LYS A 349 15.03 6.38 0.14
N SER A 350 15.82 5.43 0.65
CA SER A 350 16.90 4.83 -0.14
C SER A 350 16.35 3.95 -1.27
N VAL A 351 16.58 4.35 -2.51
CA VAL A 351 16.23 3.57 -3.71
C VAL A 351 16.90 2.19 -3.69
N THR A 352 18.15 2.12 -3.23
CA THR A 352 18.88 0.85 -3.09
C THR A 352 18.20 -0.06 -2.07
N HIS A 353 17.85 0.46 -0.90
CA HIS A 353 17.15 -0.31 0.13
C HIS A 353 15.81 -0.83 -0.37
N THR A 354 15.04 0.04 -1.05
CA THR A 354 13.75 -0.32 -1.66
C THR A 354 13.91 -1.48 -2.63
N ARG A 355 14.90 -1.43 -3.53
CA ARG A 355 15.16 -2.51 -4.50
C ARG A 355 15.53 -3.82 -3.81
N VAL A 356 16.28 -3.78 -2.71
CA VAL A 356 16.58 -4.97 -1.89
C VAL A 356 15.29 -5.56 -1.33
N LEU A 357 14.44 -4.74 -0.70
CA LEU A 357 13.16 -5.18 -0.15
C LEU A 357 12.24 -5.78 -1.23
N MET A 358 12.07 -5.09 -2.36
CA MET A 358 11.23 -5.60 -3.46
C MET A 358 11.76 -6.92 -4.02
N SER A 359 13.08 -7.01 -4.20
CA SER A 359 13.71 -8.24 -4.70
C SER A 359 13.54 -9.40 -3.72
N MET A 360 13.64 -9.13 -2.42
CA MET A 360 13.40 -10.10 -1.37
C MET A 360 11.95 -10.60 -1.39
N ALA A 361 10.99 -9.67 -1.46
CA ALA A 361 9.56 -9.97 -1.52
C ALA A 361 9.19 -10.81 -2.75
N LEU A 362 9.69 -10.44 -3.94
CA LEU A 362 9.46 -11.18 -5.20
C LEU A 362 10.12 -12.56 -5.18
N GLY A 363 11.35 -12.67 -4.68
CA GLY A 363 12.04 -13.95 -4.58
C GLY A 363 11.33 -14.91 -3.62
N LEU A 364 10.81 -14.38 -2.50
CA LEU A 364 10.00 -15.15 -1.56
C LEU A 364 8.64 -15.55 -2.16
N PHE A 365 7.99 -14.68 -2.93
CA PHE A 365 6.76 -15.03 -3.65
C PHE A 365 7.00 -16.17 -4.64
N ALA A 366 8.08 -16.08 -5.43
CA ALA A 366 8.46 -17.11 -6.40
C ALA A 366 8.75 -18.47 -5.74
N SER A 367 9.29 -18.49 -4.50
CA SER A 367 9.57 -19.74 -3.78
C SER A 367 8.32 -20.50 -3.35
N LYS A 368 7.16 -19.82 -3.28
CA LYS A 368 5.86 -20.43 -2.94
C LYS A 368 5.10 -20.95 -4.16
N LEU A 369 5.57 -20.69 -5.38
CA LEU A 369 4.91 -21.16 -6.59
C LEU A 369 5.26 -22.62 -6.92
N PRO A 370 4.31 -23.39 -7.49
CA PRO A 370 4.59 -24.74 -7.96
C PRO A 370 5.53 -24.71 -9.17
N VAL A 371 6.34 -25.76 -9.33
CA VAL A 371 7.38 -25.85 -10.37
C VAL A 371 6.84 -25.64 -11.79
N GLY A 372 5.62 -26.12 -12.06
CA GLY A 372 4.96 -25.97 -13.37
C GLY A 372 4.72 -24.50 -13.77
N SER A 373 4.71 -23.59 -12.80
CA SER A 373 4.29 -22.20 -12.97
C SER A 373 5.47 -21.23 -12.92
N TRP A 374 6.68 -21.75 -12.72
CA TRP A 374 7.91 -20.96 -12.64
C TRP A 374 8.19 -20.17 -13.92
N GLN A 375 7.74 -20.62 -15.09
CA GLN A 375 7.94 -19.89 -16.35
C GLN A 375 7.32 -18.49 -16.34
N VAL A 376 6.23 -18.28 -15.61
CA VAL A 376 5.60 -16.97 -15.42
C VAL A 376 6.54 -15.98 -14.74
N VAL A 377 7.40 -16.48 -13.84
CA VAL A 377 8.40 -15.69 -13.12
C VAL A 377 9.72 -15.60 -13.89
N LEU A 378 10.17 -16.72 -14.46
CA LEU A 378 11.47 -16.81 -15.12
C LEU A 378 11.53 -16.01 -16.42
N SER A 379 10.44 -15.93 -17.19
CA SER A 379 10.38 -15.17 -18.43
C SER A 379 10.69 -13.67 -18.25
N PRO A 380 9.99 -12.91 -17.38
CA PRO A 380 10.32 -11.50 -17.16
C PRO A 380 11.72 -11.30 -16.57
N LEU A 381 12.17 -12.19 -15.67
CA LEU A 381 13.52 -12.10 -15.09
C LEU A 381 14.63 -12.37 -16.11
N ALA A 382 14.43 -13.31 -17.04
CA ALA A 382 15.37 -13.56 -18.14
C ALA A 382 15.50 -12.32 -19.04
N ASN A 383 14.37 -11.72 -19.40
CA ASN A 383 14.35 -10.50 -20.22
C ASN A 383 15.12 -9.36 -19.55
N ASP A 384 14.93 -9.17 -18.24
CA ASP A 384 15.62 -8.14 -17.47
C ASP A 384 17.13 -8.43 -17.33
N LEU A 385 17.53 -9.69 -17.16
CA LEU A 385 18.94 -10.10 -17.15
C LEU A 385 19.66 -9.86 -18.49
N MET A 386 18.95 -10.06 -19.61
CA MET A 386 19.48 -9.84 -20.96
C MET A 386 19.30 -8.40 -21.46
N SER A 387 18.62 -7.54 -20.69
CA SER A 387 18.39 -6.14 -21.04
C SER A 387 19.69 -5.32 -21.10
N LEU A 388 19.64 -4.10 -21.63
CA LEU A 388 20.75 -3.13 -21.55
C LEU A 388 20.66 -2.21 -20.31
N SER A 389 19.70 -2.44 -19.41
CA SER A 389 19.52 -1.65 -18.19
C SER A 389 20.28 -2.27 -17.04
N GLY A 390 21.11 -1.45 -16.39
CA GLY A 390 21.85 -1.87 -15.20
C GLY A 390 20.91 -2.17 -14.04
N VAL A 391 19.84 -1.38 -13.90
CA VAL A 391 18.82 -1.57 -12.86
C VAL A 391 18.03 -2.86 -13.07
N GLN A 392 17.61 -3.15 -14.31
CA GLN A 392 16.90 -4.39 -14.64
C GLN A 392 17.75 -5.62 -14.31
N ARG A 393 19.01 -5.64 -14.77
CA ARG A 393 19.96 -6.72 -14.48
C ARG A 393 20.18 -6.91 -12.97
N GLN A 394 20.35 -5.80 -12.24
CA GLN A 394 20.57 -5.80 -10.80
C GLN A 394 19.38 -6.42 -10.05
N VAL A 395 18.17 -5.90 -10.27
CA VAL A 395 16.96 -6.36 -9.58
C VAL A 395 16.65 -7.81 -9.93
N ALA A 396 16.72 -8.19 -11.21
CA ALA A 396 16.48 -9.57 -11.62
C ALA A 396 17.45 -10.55 -10.95
N SER A 397 18.74 -10.19 -10.87
CA SER A 397 19.75 -10.98 -10.17
C SER A 397 19.43 -11.12 -8.67
N MET A 398 19.03 -10.02 -8.01
CA MET A 398 18.69 -10.03 -6.59
C MET A 398 17.43 -10.85 -6.28
N VAL A 399 16.40 -10.78 -7.13
CA VAL A 399 15.18 -11.60 -7.04
C VAL A 399 15.55 -13.08 -7.10
N ILE A 400 16.36 -13.46 -8.10
CA ILE A 400 16.84 -14.84 -8.27
C ILE A 400 17.63 -15.27 -7.03
N VAL A 401 18.62 -14.48 -6.59
CA VAL A 401 19.39 -14.80 -5.38
C VAL A 401 18.49 -15.00 -4.15
N SER A 402 17.50 -14.15 -3.93
CA SER A 402 16.55 -14.28 -2.83
C SER A 402 15.72 -15.57 -2.95
N TRP A 403 15.20 -15.85 -4.14
CA TRP A 403 14.45 -17.07 -4.42
C TRP A 403 15.27 -18.33 -4.13
N PHE A 404 16.54 -18.37 -4.57
CA PHE A 404 17.45 -19.48 -4.31
C PHE A 404 17.79 -19.67 -2.83
N LYS A 405 17.87 -18.60 -2.04
CA LYS A 405 18.09 -18.69 -0.60
C LYS A 405 16.94 -19.43 0.09
N ASP A 406 15.69 -19.15 -0.30
CA ASP A 406 14.51 -19.81 0.26
C ASP A 406 14.35 -21.26 -0.26
N LEU A 407 14.64 -21.51 -1.54
CA LEU A 407 14.57 -22.85 -2.15
C LEU A 407 15.59 -23.85 -1.59
N ARG A 408 16.75 -23.39 -1.11
CA ARG A 408 17.79 -24.28 -0.52
C ARG A 408 17.26 -25.06 0.69
N SER A 409 16.13 -24.64 1.27
CA SER A 409 15.44 -25.33 2.36
C SER A 409 14.46 -26.43 1.90
N ARG A 410 14.23 -26.63 0.59
CA ARG A 410 13.24 -27.55 0.01
C ARG A 410 13.87 -28.69 -0.84
N ASP A 411 13.04 -29.67 -1.17
CA ASP A 411 13.38 -30.97 -1.78
C ASP A 411 14.10 -30.87 -3.15
N PRO A 412 15.09 -31.76 -3.45
CA PRO A 412 16.02 -31.61 -4.58
C PRO A 412 15.42 -31.90 -5.97
N VAL A 413 14.18 -32.39 -6.06
CA VAL A 413 13.50 -32.66 -7.35
C VAL A 413 13.20 -31.36 -8.13
N SER A 414 13.01 -30.25 -7.42
CA SER A 414 12.75 -28.91 -7.97
C SER A 414 13.95 -28.32 -8.75
N ALA A 415 15.13 -28.95 -8.64
CA ALA A 415 16.38 -28.44 -9.22
C ALA A 415 16.44 -28.53 -10.75
N GLY A 416 15.70 -29.45 -11.39
CA GLY A 416 15.80 -29.70 -12.84
C GLY A 416 15.37 -28.52 -13.72
N THR A 417 14.17 -27.97 -13.49
CA THR A 417 13.63 -26.81 -14.23
C THR A 417 14.50 -25.57 -14.05
N LEU A 418 15.00 -25.38 -12.84
CA LEU A 418 15.83 -24.25 -12.49
C LEU A 418 17.27 -24.40 -13.03
N LEU A 419 17.79 -25.62 -13.15
CA LEU A 419 19.04 -25.89 -13.85
C LEU A 419 18.90 -25.59 -15.35
N ALA A 420 17.76 -25.94 -15.97
CA ALA A 420 17.50 -25.60 -17.37
C ALA A 420 17.47 -24.08 -17.59
N PHE A 421 16.80 -23.33 -16.70
CA PHE A 421 16.83 -21.87 -16.71
C PHE A 421 18.23 -21.29 -16.51
N LEU A 422 18.95 -21.74 -15.48
CA LEU A 422 20.32 -21.28 -15.25
C LEU A 422 21.20 -21.56 -16.46
N SER A 423 21.02 -22.71 -17.12
CA SER A 423 21.74 -23.05 -18.33
C SER A 423 21.41 -22.09 -19.48
N SER A 424 20.16 -21.62 -19.61
CA SER A 424 19.77 -20.66 -20.64
C SER A 424 20.35 -19.26 -20.43
N VAL A 425 20.58 -18.85 -19.18
CA VAL A 425 21.15 -17.52 -18.86
C VAL A 425 22.65 -17.57 -18.51
N LYS A 426 23.26 -18.76 -18.44
CA LYS A 426 24.64 -18.96 -17.96
C LYS A 426 25.66 -18.16 -18.76
N GLU A 427 25.63 -18.25 -20.08
CA GLU A 427 26.58 -17.54 -20.96
C GLU A 427 26.49 -16.03 -20.74
N TRP A 428 25.27 -15.49 -20.64
CA TRP A 428 25.05 -14.08 -20.33
C TRP A 428 25.60 -13.67 -18.96
N LEU A 429 25.38 -14.48 -17.93
CA LEU A 429 25.93 -14.21 -16.59
C LEU A 429 27.47 -14.20 -16.60
N LEU A 430 28.09 -15.12 -17.34
CA LEU A 430 29.55 -15.15 -17.50
C LEU A 430 30.05 -13.94 -18.30
N ASP A 431 29.34 -13.53 -19.35
CA ASP A 431 29.67 -12.33 -20.12
C ASP A 431 29.57 -11.06 -19.26
N LEU A 432 28.60 -10.97 -18.35
CA LEU A 432 28.50 -9.87 -17.38
C LEU A 432 29.69 -9.84 -16.41
N LEU A 433 30.13 -11.01 -15.93
CA LEU A 433 31.25 -11.10 -14.98
C LEU A 433 32.62 -10.88 -15.62
N THR A 434 32.74 -11.13 -16.94
CA THR A 434 33.99 -10.95 -17.69
C THR A 434 34.16 -9.53 -18.25
N CYS A 435 33.10 -8.73 -18.23
CA CYS A 435 33.16 -7.34 -18.64
C CYS A 435 34.13 -6.54 -17.76
N SER A 436 35.21 -6.04 -18.37
CA SER A 436 36.29 -5.34 -17.66
C SER A 436 36.06 -3.83 -17.58
N ASP A 437 35.30 -3.26 -18.53
CA ASP A 437 34.99 -1.83 -18.56
C ASP A 437 33.54 -1.58 -18.12
N PRO A 438 33.32 -0.97 -16.93
CA PRO A 438 31.98 -0.67 -16.45
C PRO A 438 31.22 0.36 -17.32
N ALA A 439 31.91 1.08 -18.21
CA ALA A 439 31.29 2.00 -19.17
C ALA A 439 30.60 1.26 -20.33
N TYR A 440 31.03 0.03 -20.66
CA TYR A 440 30.48 -0.79 -21.75
C TYR A 440 30.11 -2.19 -21.23
N PRO A 441 29.05 -2.25 -20.40
CA PRO A 441 28.74 -3.41 -19.56
C PRO A 441 28.12 -4.60 -20.32
N THR A 442 28.11 -4.56 -21.66
CA THR A 442 27.55 -5.61 -22.50
C THR A 442 28.60 -5.98 -23.52
N LYS A 443 28.93 -7.27 -23.57
CA LYS A 443 29.88 -7.81 -24.53
C LYS A 443 29.48 -7.42 -25.96
N ASP A 444 30.46 -7.00 -26.74
CA ASP A 444 30.32 -6.54 -28.13
C ASP A 444 29.47 -5.27 -28.34
N SER A 445 28.97 -4.65 -27.27
CA SER A 445 28.25 -3.36 -27.34
C SER A 445 29.18 -2.21 -26.96
N VAL A 446 29.25 -1.21 -27.83
CA VAL A 446 29.88 0.09 -27.56
C VAL A 446 28.94 1.08 -26.89
N LEU A 447 27.75 0.63 -26.49
CA LEU A 447 26.78 1.48 -25.79
C LEU A 447 26.87 1.28 -24.28
N PRO A 448 26.79 2.37 -23.50
CA PRO A 448 26.69 2.28 -22.06
C PRO A 448 25.31 1.77 -21.63
N TYR A 449 25.12 1.56 -20.32
CA TYR A 449 23.80 1.27 -19.76
C TYR A 449 22.75 2.29 -20.20
N THR A 450 21.51 1.82 -20.41
CA THR A 450 20.40 2.65 -20.90
C THR A 450 20.15 3.91 -20.08
N GLU A 451 20.38 3.84 -18.77
CA GLU A 451 20.17 4.90 -17.79
C GLU A 451 21.08 6.11 -18.04
N ILE A 452 22.29 5.90 -18.57
CA ILE A 452 23.25 6.96 -18.87
C ILE A 452 23.38 7.22 -20.38
N ALA A 453 22.79 6.39 -21.23
CA ALA A 453 22.88 6.50 -22.69
C ALA A 453 22.46 7.89 -23.20
N ARG A 454 21.36 8.45 -22.67
CA ARG A 454 20.89 9.79 -23.08
C ARG A 454 21.89 10.89 -22.74
N THR A 455 22.44 10.88 -21.52
CA THR A 455 23.43 11.86 -21.07
C THR A 455 24.72 11.71 -21.87
N TYR A 456 25.15 10.47 -22.10
CA TYR A 456 26.31 10.15 -22.93
C TYR A 456 26.16 10.68 -24.37
N THR A 457 25.02 10.42 -25.03
CA THR A 457 24.73 10.95 -26.37
C THR A 457 24.72 12.48 -26.39
N LYS A 458 24.10 13.14 -25.40
CA LYS A 458 24.08 14.60 -25.33
C LYS A 458 25.49 15.18 -25.19
N MET A 459 26.30 14.62 -24.29
CA MET A 459 27.69 15.03 -24.11
C MET A 459 28.48 14.89 -25.41
N ARG A 460 28.34 13.77 -26.14
CA ARG A 460 29.02 13.58 -27.43
C ARG A 460 28.60 14.60 -28.47
N ASN A 461 27.31 14.95 -28.53
CA ASN A 461 26.81 15.96 -29.47
C ASN A 461 27.38 17.36 -29.16
N GLU A 462 27.46 17.75 -27.89
CA GLU A 462 28.05 19.05 -27.49
C GLU A 462 29.56 19.09 -27.78
N ALA A 463 30.29 18.00 -27.50
CA ALA A 463 31.71 17.90 -27.83
C ALA A 463 31.95 17.98 -29.36
N TYR A 464 31.09 17.34 -30.14
CA TYR A 464 31.13 17.43 -31.60
C TYR A 464 30.85 18.85 -32.12
N SER A 465 29.85 19.53 -31.55
CA SER A 465 29.53 20.93 -31.85
C SER A 465 30.70 21.87 -31.53
N LEU A 466 31.39 21.62 -30.41
CA LEU A 466 32.60 22.36 -30.05
C LEU A 466 33.71 22.17 -31.09
N LEU A 467 33.97 20.93 -31.53
CA LEU A 467 34.95 20.63 -32.57
C LEU A 467 34.61 21.33 -33.89
N GLN A 468 33.35 21.26 -34.33
CA GLN A 468 32.90 21.97 -35.53
C GLN A 468 33.09 23.50 -35.43
N SER A 469 32.84 24.05 -34.24
CA SER A 469 33.04 25.48 -33.98
C SER A 469 34.52 25.87 -34.07
N ILE A 470 35.43 25.01 -33.57
CA ILE A 470 36.88 25.20 -33.69
C ILE A 470 37.33 25.12 -35.16
N ASP A 471 36.85 24.13 -35.92
CA ASP A 471 37.17 23.96 -37.34
C ASP A 471 36.70 25.15 -38.20
N SER A 472 35.61 25.81 -37.79
CA SER A 472 35.09 27.01 -38.46
C SER A 472 35.95 28.26 -38.22
N CYS A 473 36.81 28.26 -37.20
CA CYS A 473 37.69 29.37 -36.87
C CYS A 473 38.93 29.35 -37.79
N ALA A 474 39.11 30.42 -38.59
CA ALA A 474 40.19 30.51 -39.58
C ALA A 474 41.59 30.36 -38.98
N ALA A 475 41.79 30.73 -37.70
CA ALA A 475 43.06 30.59 -37.00
C ALA A 475 43.49 29.14 -36.72
N PHE A 476 42.56 28.18 -36.73
CA PHE A 476 42.81 26.76 -36.41
C PHE A 476 42.64 25.82 -37.61
N LYS A 477 42.28 26.37 -38.78
CA LYS A 477 41.95 25.61 -39.99
C LYS A 477 43.14 24.83 -40.57
N ASP A 478 44.35 25.38 -40.47
CA ASP A 478 45.59 24.73 -40.90
C ASP A 478 46.00 23.58 -39.96
N TYR A 479 45.58 23.65 -38.69
CA TYR A 479 45.92 22.63 -37.69
C TYR A 479 45.07 21.37 -37.88
N MET A 480 43.76 21.53 -38.09
CA MET A 480 42.81 20.40 -38.20
C MET A 480 42.73 19.75 -39.59
N SER A 481 43.01 20.50 -40.67
CA SER A 481 43.03 19.95 -42.04
C SER A 481 44.15 18.94 -42.30
N SER A 482 45.20 18.92 -41.46
CA SER A 482 46.26 17.91 -41.48
C SER A 482 45.85 16.55 -40.84
N LEU A 483 44.68 16.51 -40.19
CA LEU A 483 44.23 15.39 -39.35
C LEU A 483 42.95 14.78 -39.95
N ASN A 484 43.11 13.75 -40.79
CA ASN A 484 42.00 12.91 -41.27
C ASN A 484 41.38 12.11 -40.11
N LEU A 485 40.55 12.74 -39.27
CA LEU A 485 39.85 12.09 -38.15
C LEU A 485 38.37 11.93 -38.46
N ASN A 486 37.88 10.68 -38.39
CA ASN A 486 36.46 10.39 -38.45
C ASN A 486 35.82 10.53 -37.05
N VAL A 487 35.41 11.75 -36.71
CA VAL A 487 34.91 12.14 -35.37
C VAL A 487 33.66 11.36 -34.93
N VAL A 488 32.95 10.73 -35.86
CA VAL A 488 31.74 9.93 -35.55
C VAL A 488 32.10 8.61 -34.85
N VAL A 489 33.27 8.03 -35.13
CA VAL A 489 33.74 6.75 -34.58
C VAL A 489 35.19 6.89 -34.11
N LEU A 490 35.39 7.75 -33.11
CA LEU A 490 36.71 7.93 -32.48
C LEU A 490 36.85 6.87 -31.38
N ASN A 491 37.75 5.91 -31.55
CA ASN A 491 38.09 4.94 -30.52
C ASN A 491 39.17 5.50 -29.56
N VAL A 492 39.45 4.80 -28.46
CA VAL A 492 40.44 5.25 -27.46
C VAL A 492 41.84 5.39 -28.06
N ASP A 493 42.23 4.47 -28.95
CA ASP A 493 43.54 4.49 -29.59
C ASP A 493 43.69 5.65 -30.59
N ASP A 494 42.61 6.02 -31.28
CA ASP A 494 42.53 7.18 -32.16
C ASP A 494 42.64 8.48 -31.35
N ALA A 495 42.00 8.53 -30.18
CA ALA A 495 42.09 9.67 -29.27
C ALA A 495 43.50 9.82 -28.67
N ILE A 496 44.15 8.71 -28.30
CA ILE A 496 45.54 8.69 -27.81
C ILE A 496 46.52 9.07 -28.94
N ASN A 497 46.31 8.55 -30.15
CA ASN A 497 47.09 8.93 -31.33
C ASN A 497 46.90 10.42 -31.68
N PHE A 498 45.70 10.98 -31.46
CA PHE A 498 45.46 12.40 -31.61
C PHE A 498 46.19 13.22 -30.54
N ALA A 499 46.04 12.85 -29.26
CA ALA A 499 46.68 13.55 -28.14
C ALA A 499 48.22 13.54 -28.25
N SER A 500 48.81 12.46 -28.75
CA SER A 500 50.27 12.37 -28.96
C SER A 500 50.78 13.19 -30.15
N LYS A 501 49.91 13.58 -31.08
CA LYS A 501 50.24 14.42 -32.25
C LYS A 501 49.92 15.91 -32.06
N LEU A 502 49.24 16.27 -30.97
CA LEU A 502 48.98 17.64 -30.58
C LEU A 502 50.28 18.30 -30.13
N LEU A 503 50.94 19.00 -31.05
CA LEU A 503 52.01 19.94 -30.73
C LEU A 503 51.40 21.14 -30.00
N LEU A 504 51.40 21.11 -28.66
CA LEU A 504 51.09 22.29 -27.85
C LEU A 504 51.88 23.48 -28.41
N PRO A 505 51.24 24.62 -28.72
CA PRO A 505 51.98 25.77 -29.21
C PRO A 505 53.01 26.13 -28.14
N SER A 506 54.29 26.11 -28.49
CA SER A 506 55.31 26.72 -27.65
C SER A 506 54.95 28.20 -27.50
N GLU A 507 55.19 28.78 -26.32
CA GLU A 507 54.93 30.21 -26.03
C GLU A 507 55.59 31.21 -27.01
N SER A 508 56.36 30.73 -28.00
CA SER A 508 57.01 31.51 -29.05
C SER A 508 56.11 31.90 -30.23
N ASP A 509 54.93 31.31 -30.40
CA ASP A 509 54.17 31.41 -31.67
C ASP A 509 52.85 32.21 -31.56
N LEU A 510 52.64 32.92 -30.45
CA LEU A 510 51.55 33.91 -30.35
C LEU A 510 51.99 35.22 -31.03
N PRO A 511 51.25 35.73 -32.04
CA PRO A 511 51.59 36.99 -32.68
C PRO A 511 51.36 38.14 -31.68
N SER A 512 52.37 39.00 -31.54
CA SER A 512 52.35 40.23 -30.72
C SER A 512 51.23 41.20 -31.08
#